data_AF-A0A3N4IWC5-F1
#
_entry.id   AF-A0A3N4IWC5-F1
#
_cell.length_a   1.000
_cell.length_b   1.000
_cell.length_c   1.000
_cell.angle_alpha   90.00
_cell.angle_beta   90.00
_cell.angle_gamma   90.00
#
_symmetry.space_group_name_H-M   'P 1'
#
loop_
_entity.id
_entity.type
_entity.pdbx_description
1 polymer ?
#
loop_
_entity_poly.entity_id
_entity_poly.type
_entity_poly.pdbx_seq_one_letter_code
_entity_poly.pdbx_strand_id
1 'polypeptide(L)'
;MSLATGGYDIYCDVSNEPWLHRLISYDISGREDSFLDEIRARDKKCLISGIPNPDLRIQSSNWVSFEATHIFPLEHESLWIHFDYGRRITDVDDVPGSWKINSSQNGFLLRSAVHQLFDQYLISVTSDDGYKIVVFDIDLNGYDGRILDPVCRNPADPHPVSDQLLRWHFSQSVLANRRGAGEPVFEHDFPPGTDRVGAILADPYGQERFELEITSRLRGVSSG
;
A
#
# COMPACT_ATOMS: atom_id res chain seq x y z
N MET A 1 -32.70 0.57 18.12
CA MET A 1 -31.35 1.14 18.34
C MET A 1 -30.36 0.22 17.66
N SER A 2 -29.95 0.54 16.43
CA SER A 2 -28.92 -0.22 15.70
C SER A 2 -27.56 0.43 15.96
N LEU A 3 -26.53 -0.40 16.13
CA LEU A 3 -25.15 0.06 15.99
C LEU A 3 -24.93 0.48 14.51
N ALA A 4 -24.36 1.65 14.29
CA ALA A 4 -24.19 2.26 12.97
C ALA A 4 -23.00 1.67 12.21
N THR A 5 -23.06 1.69 10.87
CA THR A 5 -21.86 1.63 10.01
C THR A 5 -20.81 2.62 10.55
N GLY A 6 -19.54 2.20 10.69
CA GLY A 6 -18.51 3.06 11.28
C GLY A 6 -18.19 2.84 12.77
N GLY A 7 -18.60 1.71 13.37
CA GLY A 7 -18.06 1.28 14.66
C GLY A 7 -16.71 0.58 14.47
N TYR A 8 -15.63 1.26 14.80
CA TYR A 8 -14.28 0.69 14.84
C TYR A 8 -13.69 0.94 16.23
N ASP A 9 -13.14 -0.09 16.85
CA ASP A 9 -12.30 0.09 18.03
C ASP A 9 -10.91 0.51 17.54
N ILE A 10 -10.68 1.82 17.45
CA ILE A 10 -9.39 2.38 17.02
C ILE A 10 -8.40 2.28 18.19
N TYR A 11 -7.67 1.16 18.26
CA TYR A 11 -6.50 1.01 19.13
C TYR A 11 -5.24 1.53 18.43
N CYS A 12 -5.16 2.83 18.18
CA CYS A 12 -3.94 3.50 17.75
C CYS A 12 -3.58 4.58 18.75
N ASP A 13 -2.36 4.53 19.30
CA ASP A 13 -1.85 5.58 20.15
C ASP A 13 -1.72 6.86 19.30
N VAL A 14 -2.47 7.87 19.66
CA VAL A 14 -2.64 9.07 18.84
C VAL A 14 -1.44 9.98 19.05
N SER A 15 -0.36 9.75 18.30
CA SER A 15 0.80 10.65 18.30
C SER A 15 0.51 11.87 17.42
N ASN A 16 1.14 13.02 17.74
CA ASN A 16 1.16 14.20 16.87
C ASN A 16 2.20 14.07 15.74
N GLU A 17 2.67 12.85 15.47
CA GLU A 17 3.68 12.61 14.44
C GLU A 17 3.07 12.82 13.05
N PRO A 18 3.84 13.41 12.11
CA PRO A 18 3.41 13.52 10.72
C PRO A 18 3.28 12.11 10.11
N TRP A 19 2.28 11.93 9.24
CA TRP A 19 2.19 10.71 8.43
C TRP A 19 3.16 10.80 7.25
N LEU A 20 3.53 9.65 6.69
CA LEU A 20 4.42 9.56 5.54
C LEU A 20 3.64 9.69 4.24
N HIS A 21 3.86 10.76 3.47
CA HIS A 21 3.33 10.89 2.11
C HIS A 21 3.82 9.74 1.22
N ARG A 22 2.94 9.27 0.33
CA ARG A 22 3.20 8.14 -0.55
C ARG A 22 2.89 8.50 -2.00
N LEU A 23 3.70 8.03 -2.94
CA LEU A 23 3.40 8.13 -4.37
C LEU A 23 2.50 6.96 -4.79
N ILE A 24 1.73 7.12 -5.86
CA ILE A 24 1.15 5.94 -6.53
C ILE A 24 2.33 5.08 -6.98
N SER A 25 2.38 3.87 -6.45
CA SER A 25 3.41 2.88 -6.75
C SER A 25 3.25 2.43 -8.19
N TYR A 26 3.91 3.13 -9.11
CA TYR A 26 4.13 2.62 -10.45
C TYR A 26 5.38 1.75 -10.43
N ASP A 27 5.27 0.52 -10.96
CA ASP A 27 6.40 -0.39 -11.21
C ASP A 27 7.47 0.34 -12.06
N ILE A 28 8.45 0.96 -11.41
CA ILE A 28 9.54 1.69 -12.07
C ILE A 28 10.85 0.85 -12.08
N SER A 29 10.85 -0.35 -11.51
CA SER A 29 12.06 -1.20 -11.54
C SER A 29 11.78 -2.63 -11.96
N GLY A 30 12.52 -3.13 -12.96
CA GLY A 30 12.55 -4.54 -13.37
C GLY A 30 13.34 -5.44 -12.41
N ARG A 31 13.36 -5.11 -11.10
CA ARG A 31 14.12 -5.83 -10.06
C ARG A 31 13.24 -6.73 -9.18
N GLU A 32 11.92 -6.71 -9.36
CA GLU A 32 10.95 -7.28 -8.41
C GLU A 32 10.15 -8.45 -8.97
N ASP A 33 10.73 -9.22 -9.90
CA ASP A 33 10.07 -10.41 -10.44
C ASP A 33 9.62 -11.37 -9.33
N SER A 34 10.44 -11.59 -8.28
CA SER A 34 10.07 -12.49 -7.18
C SER A 34 8.94 -11.96 -6.31
N PHE A 35 8.95 -10.68 -5.93
CA PHE A 35 7.88 -10.05 -5.14
C PHE A 35 6.54 -10.12 -5.88
N LEU A 36 6.57 -9.74 -7.16
CA LEU A 36 5.38 -9.79 -8.02
C LEU A 36 4.88 -11.23 -8.18
N ASP A 37 5.76 -12.17 -8.49
CA ASP A 37 5.40 -13.57 -8.73
C ASP A 37 4.87 -14.25 -7.47
N GLU A 38 5.47 -14.01 -6.30
CA GLU A 38 5.01 -14.54 -5.01
C GLU A 38 3.62 -14.02 -4.66
N ILE A 39 3.38 -12.70 -4.76
CA ILE A 39 2.07 -12.11 -4.50
C ILE A 39 1.01 -12.62 -5.47
N ARG A 40 1.35 -12.67 -6.77
CA ARG A 40 0.45 -13.17 -7.81
C ARG A 40 0.10 -14.65 -7.61
N ALA A 41 1.08 -15.46 -7.21
CA ALA A 41 0.89 -16.88 -6.91
C ALA A 41 0.05 -17.10 -5.66
N ARG A 42 0.23 -16.26 -4.63
CA ARG A 42 -0.51 -16.33 -3.36
C ARG A 42 -1.95 -15.86 -3.52
N ASP A 43 -2.15 -14.66 -4.04
CA ASP A 43 -3.42 -13.93 -3.88
C ASP A 43 -4.41 -14.23 -4.99
N LYS A 44 -3.98 -14.18 -6.27
CA LYS A 44 -4.81 -14.44 -7.48
C LYS A 44 -6.09 -13.60 -7.62
N LYS A 45 -6.36 -12.68 -6.71
CA LYS A 45 -7.53 -11.80 -6.65
C LYS A 45 -7.19 -10.51 -5.94
N CYS A 46 -8.04 -9.51 -6.09
CA CYS A 46 -7.92 -8.28 -5.32
C CYS A 46 -8.42 -8.53 -3.90
N LEU A 47 -7.53 -8.41 -2.91
CA LEU A 47 -7.85 -8.80 -1.54
C LEU A 47 -8.90 -7.92 -0.85
N ILE A 48 -8.99 -6.65 -1.24
CA ILE A 48 -9.98 -5.72 -0.69
C ILE A 48 -11.35 -5.93 -1.35
N SER A 49 -11.38 -5.91 -2.69
CA SER A 49 -12.65 -6.04 -3.42
C SER A 49 -13.20 -7.47 -3.45
N GLY A 50 -12.34 -8.47 -3.23
CA GLY A 50 -12.65 -9.91 -3.39
C GLY A 50 -12.76 -10.38 -4.85
N ILE A 51 -12.57 -9.50 -5.83
CA ILE A 51 -12.74 -9.81 -7.25
C ILE A 51 -11.57 -10.69 -7.74
N PRO A 52 -11.82 -11.92 -8.22
CA PRO A 52 -10.78 -12.81 -8.73
C PRO A 52 -10.22 -12.37 -10.07
N ASN A 53 -8.93 -12.62 -10.30
CA ASN A 53 -8.39 -12.66 -11.66
C ASN A 53 -8.81 -14.01 -12.29
N PRO A 54 -9.55 -14.02 -13.42
CA PRO A 54 -10.00 -15.27 -14.03
C PRO A 54 -8.85 -16.24 -14.33
N ASP A 55 -9.07 -17.55 -14.12
CA ASP A 55 -8.03 -18.57 -14.30
C ASP A 55 -7.38 -18.55 -15.69
N LEU A 56 -8.16 -18.31 -16.74
CA LEU A 56 -7.65 -18.18 -18.11
C LEU A 56 -6.65 -17.01 -18.26
N ARG A 57 -6.84 -15.94 -17.50
CA ARG A 57 -5.93 -14.80 -17.47
C ARG A 57 -4.69 -15.12 -16.64
N ILE A 58 -4.85 -15.77 -15.49
CA ILE A 58 -3.70 -16.24 -14.68
C ILE A 58 -2.82 -17.20 -15.49
N GLN A 59 -3.40 -18.17 -16.19
CA GLN A 59 -2.69 -19.15 -17.02
C GLN A 59 -1.94 -18.51 -18.21
N SER A 60 -2.40 -17.37 -18.69
CA SER A 60 -1.74 -16.59 -19.75
C SER A 60 -0.85 -15.47 -19.21
N SER A 61 -0.53 -15.48 -17.91
CA SER A 61 0.22 -14.44 -17.21
C SER A 61 -0.35 -13.03 -17.43
N ASN A 62 -1.66 -12.92 -17.67
CA ASN A 62 -2.35 -11.68 -17.91
C ASN A 62 -2.86 -11.09 -16.59
N TRP A 63 -2.08 -10.16 -16.05
CA TRP A 63 -2.37 -9.43 -14.82
C TRP A 63 -2.94 -8.02 -15.06
N VAL A 64 -3.36 -7.70 -16.29
CA VAL A 64 -3.91 -6.35 -16.59
C VAL A 64 -5.01 -5.99 -15.58
N SER A 65 -4.97 -4.78 -15.04
CA SER A 65 -5.84 -4.27 -13.96
C SER A 65 -5.62 -4.83 -12.54
N PHE A 66 -4.60 -5.67 -12.35
CA PHE A 66 -4.16 -6.14 -11.04
C PHE A 66 -2.70 -5.74 -10.80
N GLU A 67 -2.44 -5.19 -9.62
CA GLU A 67 -1.14 -4.65 -9.23
C GLU A 67 -0.79 -5.20 -7.84
N ALA A 68 0.46 -5.62 -7.67
CA ALA A 68 0.98 -5.92 -6.35
C ALA A 68 1.31 -4.58 -5.68
N THR A 69 0.76 -4.37 -4.49
CA THR A 69 1.04 -3.18 -3.69
C THR A 69 1.93 -3.54 -2.53
N HIS A 70 2.91 -2.69 -2.22
CA HIS A 70 3.58 -2.74 -0.92
C HIS A 70 2.70 -2.11 0.16
N ILE A 71 2.74 -2.68 1.36
CA ILE A 71 2.05 -2.14 2.55
C ILE A 71 2.88 -1.00 3.13
N PHE A 72 4.17 -1.27 3.36
CA PHE A 72 5.15 -0.25 3.64
C PHE A 72 5.80 0.23 2.34
N PRO A 73 5.72 1.53 2.02
CA PRO A 73 6.18 2.10 0.75
C PRO A 73 7.71 2.01 0.56
N LEU A 74 8.13 1.70 -0.67
CA LEU A 74 9.56 1.56 -1.04
C LEU A 74 10.34 2.86 -0.98
N GLU A 75 9.70 3.98 -1.28
CA GLU A 75 10.31 5.31 -1.24
C GLU A 75 10.79 5.71 0.18
N HIS A 76 10.29 5.01 1.21
CA HIS A 76 10.65 5.22 2.62
C HIS A 76 11.63 4.17 3.18
N GLU A 77 12.43 3.49 2.33
CA GLU A 77 13.41 2.48 2.77
C GLU A 77 14.39 3.00 3.83
N SER A 78 14.76 4.28 3.80
CA SER A 78 15.64 4.85 4.82
C SER A 78 15.01 4.76 6.21
N LEU A 79 13.70 4.99 6.32
CA LEU A 79 12.92 4.83 7.55
C LEU A 79 12.72 3.35 7.87
N TRP A 80 12.53 2.50 6.87
CA TRP A 80 12.50 1.04 7.03
C TRP A 80 13.76 0.51 7.73
N ILE A 81 14.93 0.95 7.28
CA ILE A 81 16.22 0.59 7.87
C ILE A 81 16.39 1.24 9.24
N HIS A 82 16.11 2.55 9.36
CA HIS A 82 16.33 3.30 10.59
C HIS A 82 15.52 2.76 11.78
N PHE A 83 14.26 2.41 11.54
CA PHE A 83 13.37 1.85 12.57
C PHE A 83 13.35 0.32 12.62
N ASP A 84 14.21 -0.32 11.83
CA ASP A 84 14.33 -1.78 11.72
C ASP A 84 12.97 -2.46 11.50
N TYR A 85 12.18 -1.94 10.54
CA TYR A 85 10.90 -2.57 10.17
C TYR A 85 11.11 -3.94 9.53
N GLY A 86 12.31 -4.22 9.00
CA GLY A 86 12.71 -5.54 8.49
C GLY A 86 12.60 -6.67 9.50
N ARG A 87 12.72 -6.41 10.81
CA ARG A 87 12.51 -7.43 11.85
C ARG A 87 11.08 -8.00 11.89
N ARG A 88 10.13 -7.34 11.23
CA ARG A 88 8.71 -7.74 11.15
C ARG A 88 8.42 -8.73 10.02
N ILE A 89 9.44 -9.05 9.23
CA ILE A 89 9.41 -9.98 8.12
C ILE A 89 10.01 -11.31 8.59
N THR A 90 9.25 -12.40 8.44
CA THR A 90 9.58 -13.72 8.99
C THR A 90 9.83 -14.79 7.94
N ASP A 91 9.62 -14.49 6.65
CA ASP A 91 9.73 -15.45 5.56
C ASP A 91 11.12 -15.51 4.92
N VAL A 92 11.96 -14.50 5.18
CA VAL A 92 13.34 -14.44 4.71
C VAL A 92 14.31 -14.30 5.88
N ASP A 93 14.98 -15.42 6.20
CA ASP A 93 16.11 -15.45 7.13
C ASP A 93 17.42 -15.10 6.38
N ASP A 94 18.37 -14.48 7.07
CA ASP A 94 19.73 -14.16 6.58
C ASP A 94 19.90 -13.17 5.39
N VAL A 95 18.86 -12.44 4.98
CA VAL A 95 19.00 -11.31 4.03
C VAL A 95 19.14 -9.96 4.75
N PRO A 96 19.89 -8.98 4.19
CA PRO A 96 20.01 -7.64 4.77
C PRO A 96 18.62 -6.99 4.94
N GLY A 97 18.42 -6.24 6.03
CA GLY A 97 17.12 -5.64 6.36
C GLY A 97 16.50 -4.78 5.23
N SER A 98 17.33 -4.14 4.41
CA SER A 98 16.88 -3.39 3.23
C SER A 98 16.22 -4.27 2.16
N TRP A 99 16.66 -5.52 1.99
CA TRP A 99 16.07 -6.45 1.02
C TRP A 99 14.71 -6.98 1.50
N LYS A 100 14.49 -7.01 2.81
CA LYS A 100 13.23 -7.47 3.41
C LYS A 100 12.05 -6.57 3.07
N ILE A 101 12.28 -5.34 2.59
CA ILE A 101 11.20 -4.46 2.12
C ILE A 101 10.47 -5.04 0.91
N ASN A 102 11.13 -5.90 0.13
CA ASN A 102 10.57 -6.61 -1.03
C ASN A 102 10.09 -8.03 -0.70
N SER A 103 9.91 -8.37 0.58
CA SER A 103 9.23 -9.59 0.98
C SER A 103 7.76 -9.54 0.59
N SER A 104 7.20 -10.66 0.14
CA SER A 104 5.76 -10.80 -0.13
C SER A 104 4.88 -10.64 1.13
N GLN A 105 5.45 -10.70 2.33
CA GLN A 105 4.74 -10.32 3.57
C GLN A 105 4.51 -8.80 3.68
N ASN A 106 5.29 -7.98 2.96
CA ASN A 106 5.11 -6.54 2.83
C ASN A 106 4.19 -6.16 1.66
N GLY A 107 3.42 -7.07 1.08
CA GLY A 107 2.56 -6.69 -0.02
C GLY A 107 1.41 -7.63 -0.27
N PHE A 108 0.49 -7.19 -1.12
CA PHE A 108 -0.60 -8.01 -1.61
C PHE A 108 -1.21 -7.51 -2.92
N LEU A 109 -2.04 -8.33 -3.56
CA LEU A 109 -2.63 -8.03 -4.85
C LEU A 109 -3.92 -7.20 -4.72
N LEU A 110 -3.98 -6.09 -5.47
CA LEU A 110 -5.14 -5.22 -5.59
C LEU A 110 -5.55 -5.02 -7.05
N ARG A 111 -6.76 -4.52 -7.26
CA ARG A 111 -7.14 -3.93 -8.55
C ARG A 111 -6.57 -2.52 -8.62
N SER A 112 -6.15 -2.07 -9.80
CA SER A 112 -5.49 -0.76 -9.98
C SER A 112 -6.22 0.41 -9.30
N ALA A 113 -7.56 0.50 -9.43
CA ALA A 113 -8.32 1.56 -8.77
C ALA A 113 -8.28 1.48 -7.23
N VAL A 114 -8.27 0.27 -6.68
CA VAL A 114 -8.19 0.06 -5.22
C VAL A 114 -6.77 0.29 -4.71
N HIS A 115 -5.76 -0.03 -5.52
CA HIS A 115 -4.37 0.25 -5.23
C HIS A 115 -4.13 1.76 -5.06
N GLN A 116 -4.69 2.58 -5.95
CA GLN A 116 -4.60 4.04 -5.84
C GLN A 116 -5.20 4.58 -4.53
N LEU A 117 -6.37 4.07 -4.14
CA LEU A 117 -6.98 4.44 -2.85
C LEU A 117 -6.10 4.00 -1.67
N PHE A 118 -5.47 2.83 -1.76
CA PHE A 118 -4.63 2.29 -0.70
C PHE A 118 -3.36 3.13 -0.53
N ASP A 119 -2.69 3.46 -1.64
CA ASP A 119 -1.48 4.28 -1.64
C ASP A 119 -1.72 5.70 -1.12
N GLN A 120 -2.91 6.25 -1.36
CA GLN A 120 -3.32 7.56 -0.84
C GLN A 120 -3.88 7.50 0.59
N TYR A 121 -3.83 6.33 1.23
CA TYR A 121 -4.41 6.07 2.55
C TYR A 121 -5.91 6.37 2.68
N LEU A 122 -6.65 6.36 1.56
CA LEU A 122 -8.12 6.54 1.54
C LEU A 122 -8.86 5.23 1.86
N ILE A 123 -8.14 4.09 1.80
CA ILE A 123 -8.63 2.79 2.24
C ILE A 123 -7.52 2.04 2.98
N SER A 124 -7.88 1.30 4.03
CA SER A 124 -6.92 0.58 4.86
C SER A 124 -7.54 -0.67 5.47
N VAL A 125 -6.73 -1.45 6.19
CA VAL A 125 -7.17 -2.69 6.87
C VAL A 125 -6.61 -2.70 8.28
N THR A 126 -7.48 -2.95 9.27
CA THR A 126 -7.05 -3.16 10.66
C THR A 126 -6.95 -4.65 10.99
N SER A 127 -5.75 -5.13 11.30
CA SER A 127 -5.55 -6.51 11.77
C SER A 127 -6.05 -6.74 13.21
N ASP A 128 -6.30 -5.67 13.96
CA ASP A 128 -6.76 -5.74 15.36
C ASP A 128 -8.28 -5.90 15.51
N ASP A 129 -9.06 -5.55 14.48
CA ASP A 129 -10.51 -5.74 14.43
C ASP A 129 -10.89 -6.71 13.30
N GLY A 130 -10.36 -7.93 13.37
CA GLY A 130 -10.75 -9.03 12.48
C GLY A 130 -10.42 -8.82 11.00
N TYR A 131 -9.43 -7.98 10.67
CA TYR A 131 -9.06 -7.63 9.29
C TYR A 131 -10.13 -6.82 8.55
N LYS A 132 -10.85 -5.98 9.28
CA LYS A 132 -11.86 -5.09 8.71
C LYS A 132 -11.22 -4.04 7.80
N ILE A 133 -11.82 -3.88 6.63
CA ILE A 133 -11.52 -2.82 5.68
C ILE A 133 -12.18 -1.54 6.18
N VAL A 134 -11.41 -0.46 6.18
CA VAL A 134 -11.84 0.87 6.61
C VAL A 134 -11.65 1.83 5.45
N VAL A 135 -12.73 2.49 5.04
CA VAL A 135 -12.69 3.53 4.01
C VAL A 135 -12.72 4.90 4.69
N PHE A 136 -11.74 5.75 4.38
CA PHE A 136 -11.61 7.10 4.94
C PHE A 136 -12.23 8.19 4.05
N ASP A 137 -12.61 7.84 2.83
CA ASP A 137 -13.33 8.69 1.87
C ASP A 137 -14.79 8.22 1.66
N ILE A 138 -15.47 8.72 0.64
CA ILE A 138 -16.79 8.24 0.20
C ILE A 138 -16.67 6.78 -0.27
N ASP A 139 -17.38 5.87 0.41
CA ASP A 139 -17.44 4.46 0.04
C ASP A 139 -18.34 4.19 -1.17
N LEU A 140 -17.85 4.55 -2.36
CA LEU A 140 -18.56 4.38 -3.63
C LEU A 140 -18.80 2.91 -4.03
N ASN A 141 -18.03 1.98 -3.45
CA ASN A 141 -18.01 0.59 -3.88
C ASN A 141 -18.45 -0.41 -2.81
N GLY A 142 -18.85 0.06 -1.62
CA GLY A 142 -19.29 -0.80 -0.52
C GLY A 142 -18.14 -1.63 0.05
N TYR A 143 -16.94 -1.05 0.14
CA TYR A 143 -15.76 -1.71 0.71
C TYR A 143 -15.72 -1.60 2.23
N ASP A 144 -16.30 -0.56 2.81
CA ASP A 144 -16.20 -0.32 4.23
C ASP A 144 -16.86 -1.43 5.06
N GLY A 145 -16.19 -1.84 6.13
CA GLY A 145 -16.67 -2.89 7.03
C GLY A 145 -16.60 -4.31 6.48
N ARG A 146 -16.20 -4.51 5.21
CA ARG A 146 -15.87 -5.83 4.68
C ARG A 146 -14.61 -6.37 5.34
N ILE A 147 -14.36 -7.67 5.18
CA ILE A 147 -13.15 -8.32 5.71
C ILE A 147 -12.16 -8.53 4.57
N LEU A 148 -10.89 -8.17 4.81
CA LEU A 148 -9.79 -8.48 3.89
C LEU A 148 -9.77 -9.98 3.60
N ASP A 149 -9.62 -10.31 2.32
CA ASP A 149 -9.71 -11.70 1.91
C ASP A 149 -8.69 -12.59 2.63
N PRO A 150 -9.13 -13.71 3.24
CA PRO A 150 -8.28 -14.52 4.10
C PRO A 150 -7.17 -15.28 3.38
N VAL A 151 -7.17 -15.35 2.04
CA VAL A 151 -6.16 -16.11 1.28
C VAL A 151 -4.73 -15.66 1.61
N CYS A 152 -4.52 -14.36 1.83
CA CYS A 152 -3.22 -13.77 2.11
C CYS A 152 -2.70 -14.01 3.53
N ARG A 153 -3.52 -14.61 4.40
CA ARG A 153 -3.24 -14.85 5.82
C ARG A 153 -3.52 -16.30 6.20
N ASN A 154 -3.40 -17.20 5.23
CA ASN A 154 -3.47 -18.64 5.47
C ASN A 154 -2.31 -19.06 6.38
N PRO A 155 -2.56 -19.62 7.57
CA PRO A 155 -1.48 -20.04 8.48
C PRO A 155 -0.57 -21.15 7.93
N ALA A 156 -1.00 -21.86 6.88
CA ALA A 156 -0.19 -22.87 6.20
C ALA A 156 0.70 -22.28 5.08
N ASP A 157 0.49 -21.01 4.73
CA ASP A 157 1.35 -20.29 3.80
C ASP A 157 2.61 -19.81 4.54
N PRO A 158 3.82 -20.05 4.02
CA PRO A 158 5.05 -19.51 4.61
C PRO A 158 5.19 -17.98 4.46
N HIS A 159 4.42 -17.35 3.57
CA HIS A 159 4.47 -15.92 3.25
C HIS A 159 3.16 -15.18 3.55
N PRO A 160 2.56 -15.31 4.75
CA PRO A 160 1.33 -14.57 5.07
C PRO A 160 1.63 -13.07 5.20
N VAL A 161 0.67 -12.23 4.83
CA VAL A 161 0.77 -10.77 5.00
C VAL A 161 1.06 -10.42 6.47
N SER A 162 2.00 -9.51 6.69
CA SER A 162 2.41 -9.11 8.04
C SER A 162 1.35 -8.24 8.72
N ASP A 163 0.75 -8.75 9.80
CA ASP A 163 -0.19 -8.00 10.64
C ASP A 163 0.40 -6.69 11.16
N GLN A 164 1.71 -6.66 11.42
CA GLN A 164 2.37 -5.46 11.94
C GLN A 164 2.51 -4.37 10.88
N LEU A 165 2.66 -4.74 9.61
CA LEU A 165 2.70 -3.80 8.50
C LEU A 165 1.28 -3.28 8.20
N LEU A 166 0.26 -4.14 8.31
CA LEU A 166 -1.14 -3.69 8.25
C LEU A 166 -1.46 -2.66 9.35
N ARG A 167 -1.04 -2.91 10.61
CA ARG A 167 -1.19 -1.93 11.70
C ARG A 167 -0.48 -0.61 11.41
N TRP A 168 0.73 -0.70 10.85
CA TRP A 168 1.49 0.49 10.48
C TRP A 168 0.75 1.30 9.42
N HIS A 169 0.30 0.67 8.33
CA HIS A 169 -0.44 1.34 7.25
C HIS A 169 -1.75 1.92 7.75
N PHE A 170 -2.48 1.18 8.60
CA PHE A 170 -3.70 1.67 9.24
C PHE A 170 -3.44 2.92 10.09
N SER A 171 -2.35 2.93 10.87
CA SER A 171 -1.96 4.12 11.65
C SER A 171 -1.65 5.31 10.76
N GLN A 172 -0.94 5.11 9.64
CA GLN A 172 -0.71 6.16 8.65
C GLN A 172 -2.02 6.67 8.04
N SER A 173 -2.97 5.76 7.76
CA SER A 173 -4.27 6.12 7.20
C SER A 173 -5.11 6.93 8.17
N VAL A 174 -5.09 6.57 9.45
CA VAL A 174 -5.72 7.36 10.51
C VAL A 174 -5.08 8.74 10.62
N LEU A 175 -3.74 8.84 10.60
CA LEU A 175 -3.04 10.12 10.70
C LEU A 175 -3.30 11.04 9.50
N ALA A 176 -3.22 10.50 8.28
CA ALA A 176 -3.48 11.23 7.03
C ALA A 176 -4.90 11.82 6.97
N ASN A 177 -5.88 11.10 7.53
CA ASN A 177 -7.29 11.49 7.43
C ASN A 177 -7.86 12.11 8.72
N ARG A 178 -7.07 12.27 9.80
CA ARG A 178 -7.54 12.83 11.09
C ARG A 178 -7.67 14.34 11.14
N ARG A 179 -7.53 15.03 10.00
CA ARG A 179 -7.87 16.44 9.86
C ARG A 179 -9.04 16.54 8.89
N GLY A 180 -10.23 16.83 9.42
CA GLY A 180 -11.49 16.97 8.67
C GLY A 180 -11.54 18.11 7.63
N ALA A 181 -10.39 18.48 7.05
CA ALA A 181 -10.25 19.46 5.98
C ALA A 181 -9.74 18.85 4.66
N GLY A 182 -9.43 17.55 4.59
CA GLY A 182 -8.93 16.90 3.37
C GLY A 182 -7.50 17.36 3.05
N GLU A 183 -6.52 16.55 3.44
CA GLU A 183 -5.15 16.74 2.98
C GLU A 183 -5.09 16.49 1.45
N PRO A 184 -4.16 17.12 0.72
CA PRO A 184 -4.18 17.08 -0.74
C PRO A 184 -3.95 15.66 -1.25
N VAL A 185 -4.88 15.20 -2.08
CA VAL A 185 -4.66 14.03 -2.93
C VAL A 185 -3.63 14.40 -3.98
N PHE A 186 -2.54 13.65 -4.06
CA PHE A 186 -1.58 13.83 -5.15
C PHE A 186 -2.25 13.41 -6.46
N GLU A 187 -2.52 14.39 -7.33
CA GLU A 187 -3.04 14.17 -8.68
C GLU A 187 -1.92 13.73 -9.63
N HIS A 188 -2.16 12.70 -10.43
CA HIS A 188 -1.15 12.14 -11.34
C HIS A 188 -1.47 12.45 -12.81
N ASP A 189 -2.69 12.88 -13.12
CA ASP A 189 -3.09 13.27 -14.47
C ASP A 189 -2.74 14.74 -14.77
N PHE A 190 -1.52 14.97 -15.25
CA PHE A 190 -1.08 16.31 -15.66
C PHE A 190 -1.44 16.58 -17.13
N PRO A 191 -2.07 17.73 -17.46
CA PRO A 191 -2.41 18.08 -18.84
C PRO A 191 -1.20 18.03 -19.78
N PRO A 192 -1.38 17.65 -21.06
CA PRO A 192 -0.29 17.64 -22.04
C PRO A 192 0.36 19.03 -22.17
N GLY A 193 1.70 19.08 -22.10
CA GLY A 193 2.46 20.33 -22.16
C GLY A 193 2.62 21.06 -20.82
N THR A 194 2.07 20.52 -19.72
CA THR A 194 2.32 21.04 -18.37
C THR A 194 3.79 20.81 -17.98
N ASP A 195 4.43 21.85 -17.46
CA ASP A 195 5.68 21.69 -16.72
C ASP A 195 5.41 20.87 -15.45
N ARG A 196 5.62 19.56 -15.52
CA ARG A 196 5.34 18.62 -14.42
C ARG A 196 6.16 18.95 -13.18
N VAL A 197 7.39 19.45 -13.33
CA VAL A 197 8.24 19.79 -12.18
C VAL A 197 7.70 21.06 -11.52
N GLY A 198 7.39 22.08 -12.31
CA GLY A 198 6.73 23.29 -11.82
C GLY A 198 5.38 23.01 -11.16
N ALA A 199 4.58 22.10 -11.73
CA ALA A 199 3.29 21.71 -11.17
C ALA A 199 3.43 20.94 -9.85
N ILE A 200 4.37 19.99 -9.74
CA ILE A 200 4.65 19.27 -8.49
C ILE A 200 5.12 20.24 -7.41
N LEU A 201 6.06 21.14 -7.71
CA LEU A 201 6.59 22.10 -6.73
C LEU A 201 5.55 23.14 -6.29
N ALA A 202 4.53 23.40 -7.09
CA ALA A 202 3.43 24.30 -6.77
C ALA A 202 2.30 23.64 -5.95
N ASP A 203 2.28 22.31 -5.87
CA ASP A 203 1.31 21.53 -5.09
C ASP A 203 1.56 21.73 -3.58
N PRO A 204 0.55 21.65 -2.69
CA PRO A 204 0.82 21.60 -1.27
C PRO A 204 1.65 20.34 -0.98
N TYR A 205 2.74 20.49 -0.20
CA TYR A 205 3.80 19.49 -0.02
C TYR A 205 4.62 19.19 -1.28
N GLY A 206 4.70 20.15 -2.21
CA GLY A 206 5.39 19.98 -3.49
C GLY A 206 6.87 19.65 -3.39
N GLN A 207 7.56 20.14 -2.36
CA GLN A 207 8.95 19.80 -2.10
C GLN A 207 9.09 18.33 -1.69
N GLU A 208 8.30 17.89 -0.72
CA GLU A 208 8.28 16.50 -0.25
C GLU A 208 7.90 15.54 -1.39
N ARG A 209 6.87 15.90 -2.17
CA ARG A 209 6.46 15.14 -3.35
C ARG A 209 7.57 15.05 -4.39
N PHE A 210 8.29 16.14 -4.64
CA PHE A 210 9.43 16.15 -5.56
C PHE A 210 10.58 15.26 -5.05
N GLU A 211 10.91 15.33 -3.76
CA GLU A 211 11.96 14.50 -3.15
C GLU A 211 11.62 13.00 -3.20
N LEU A 212 10.36 12.63 -2.97
CA LEU A 212 9.88 11.24 -3.12
C LEU A 212 9.99 10.77 -4.59
N GLU A 213 9.59 11.61 -5.54
CA GLU A 213 9.63 11.30 -6.97
C GLU A 213 11.06 11.10 -7.47
N ILE A 214 12.00 11.93 -7.00
CA ILE A 214 13.43 11.79 -7.30
C ILE A 214 14.00 10.52 -6.67
N THR A 215 13.70 10.25 -5.39
CA THR A 215 14.13 9.02 -4.69
C THR A 215 13.67 7.76 -5.43
N SER A 216 12.39 7.72 -5.81
CA SER A 216 11.80 6.59 -6.56
C SER A 216 12.51 6.37 -7.90
N ARG A 217 12.73 7.43 -8.68
CA ARG A 217 13.41 7.35 -10.00
C ARG A 217 14.90 7.01 -9.88
N LEU A 218 15.60 7.54 -8.88
CA LEU A 218 17.01 7.23 -8.65
C LEU A 218 17.22 5.76 -8.30
N ARG A 219 16.28 5.12 -7.59
CA ARG A 219 16.31 3.66 -7.40
C ARG A 219 16.21 2.89 -8.72
N GLY A 220 15.40 3.39 -9.67
CA GLY A 220 15.32 2.84 -11.01
C GLY A 220 16.60 3.01 -11.84
N VAL A 221 17.38 4.07 -11.63
CA VAL A 221 18.56 4.43 -12.46
C VAL A 221 19.90 3.95 -11.90
N SER A 222 20.08 3.91 -10.57
CA SER A 222 21.36 3.56 -9.90
C SER A 222 21.73 2.07 -9.98
N SER A 223 21.09 1.32 -10.85
CA SER A 223 21.24 -0.14 -10.97
C SER A 223 21.49 -0.61 -12.41
N GLY A 224 21.96 0.29 -13.29
CA GLY A 224 22.51 -0.03 -14.62
C GLY A 224 23.97 -0.44 -14.58
#